data_AF-W8BN97-F1
#
_entry.id   AF-W8BN97-F1
#
_cell.length_a   1.000
_cell.length_b   1.000
_cell.length_c   1.000
_cell.angle_alpha   90.00
_cell.angle_beta   90.00
_cell.angle_gamma   90.00
#
_symmetry.space_group_name_H-M   'P 1'
#
loop_
_entity.id
_entity.type
_entity.pdbx_description
1 polymer ?
#
loop_
_entity_poly.entity_id
_entity_poly.type
_entity_poly.pdbx_seq_one_letter_code
_entity_poly.pdbx_strand_id
1 'polypeptide(L)'
;MGHLAKLGGKLKTWRKRWFVLKNGTLTYWKSQHDMNRKPQGQIMLDEACRINRAEGASTFEIDTGKKVYYLTADSNATMDDWIRVLQNVQRRNATKLLLSRDDQKPTIQGWVTKVKNGHAKKCWCVLLGKMFLYFKAPGETNPLGQINMRDARVEEVEHVSDSDSEEREDPTQSQARLTVAIYPAHQGPTYLILPGKQERDNWLYHLTVVSGGGPNAGTQYEQLVQKLMETDGDPNCVLWRHPILLHTKDAITSPLTSLHSEAMQPEAIKLFKSIQLFMSVAVNQPGIDYHVVLAQNALQHCLDMPELQTEMIGILVKQTSRHTGQKLSVGVQVNKKLGKQTRAPAPPPII
;
A
#
# COMPACT_ATOMS: atom_id res chain seq x y z
N MET A 1 1.78 10.55 -28.49
CA MET A 1 3.01 11.37 -28.65
C MET A 1 2.59 12.83 -28.73
N GLY A 2 3.46 13.77 -28.43
CA GLY A 2 3.09 15.18 -28.43
C GLY A 2 4.12 16.08 -27.77
N HIS A 3 3.88 17.38 -27.80
CA HIS A 3 4.74 18.36 -27.13
C HIS A 3 4.33 18.56 -25.66
N LEU A 4 5.34 18.64 -24.79
CA LEU A 4 5.19 19.11 -23.42
C LEU A 4 6.35 20.05 -23.10
N ALA A 5 6.12 21.06 -22.27
CA ALA A 5 7.20 21.82 -21.66
C ALA A 5 7.74 21.05 -20.47
N LYS A 6 9.06 20.84 -20.43
CA LYS A 6 9.72 20.08 -19.38
C LYS A 6 10.62 20.99 -18.56
N LEU A 7 10.55 20.90 -17.24
CA LEU A 7 11.47 21.60 -16.35
C LEU A 7 12.87 20.96 -16.39
N GLY A 8 13.90 21.79 -16.55
CA GLY A 8 15.30 21.36 -16.50
C GLY A 8 15.71 20.93 -15.09
N GLY A 9 16.66 19.98 -15.01
CA GLY A 9 17.14 19.44 -13.73
C GLY A 9 18.12 20.40 -13.04
N LYS A 10 19.25 20.69 -13.71
CA LYS A 10 20.31 21.59 -13.20
C LYS A 10 19.90 23.05 -13.25
N LEU A 11 19.33 23.47 -14.38
CA LEU A 11 18.79 24.80 -14.57
C LEU A 11 17.26 24.69 -14.61
N LYS A 12 16.57 25.37 -13.70
CA LYS A 12 15.11 25.31 -13.54
C LYS A 12 14.40 26.16 -14.61
N THR A 13 14.69 25.87 -15.87
CA THR A 13 14.07 26.50 -17.04
C THR A 13 13.15 25.50 -17.74
N TRP A 14 11.96 25.96 -18.11
CA TRP A 14 11.03 25.20 -18.95
C TRP A 14 11.51 25.16 -20.39
N ARG A 15 11.48 23.97 -21.00
CA ARG A 15 11.82 23.80 -22.42
C ARG A 15 10.81 22.90 -23.11
N LYS A 16 10.28 23.35 -24.25
CA LYS A 16 9.44 22.50 -25.10
C LYS A 16 10.25 21.31 -25.62
N ARG A 17 9.67 20.12 -25.49
CA ARG A 17 10.25 18.84 -25.93
C ARG A 17 9.19 18.02 -26.62
N TRP A 18 9.62 17.16 -27.53
CA TRP A 18 8.75 16.20 -28.19
C TRP A 18 8.80 14.88 -27.43
N PHE A 19 7.65 14.37 -26.99
CA PHE A 19 7.52 13.17 -26.17
C PHE A 19 6.83 12.04 -26.94
N VAL A 20 7.41 10.85 -26.87
CA VAL A 20 6.85 9.61 -27.44
C VAL A 20 6.80 8.56 -26.35
N LEU A 21 5.60 8.03 -26.10
CA LEU A 21 5.38 6.91 -25.21
C LEU A 21 5.38 5.62 -26.03
N LYS A 22 6.33 4.72 -25.76
CA LYS A 22 6.41 3.41 -26.43
C LYS A 22 6.94 2.36 -25.46
N ASN A 23 6.33 1.18 -25.43
CA ASN A 23 6.77 0.03 -24.63
C ASN A 23 7.05 0.38 -23.15
N GLY A 24 6.16 1.11 -22.49
CA GLY A 24 6.36 1.48 -21.09
C GLY A 24 7.39 2.58 -20.84
N THR A 25 8.00 3.15 -21.88
CA THR A 25 9.03 4.19 -21.75
C THR A 25 8.57 5.47 -22.44
N LEU A 26 8.58 6.57 -21.70
CA LEU A 26 8.35 7.91 -22.21
C LEU A 26 9.69 8.53 -22.60
N THR A 27 9.97 8.57 -23.90
CA THR A 27 11.21 9.10 -24.48
C THR A 27 10.98 10.51 -25.02
N TYR A 28 11.96 11.40 -24.89
CA TYR A 28 11.84 12.77 -25.40
C TYR A 28 13.05 13.28 -26.17
N TRP A 29 12.77 14.17 -27.14
CA TRP A 29 13.73 14.82 -28.03
C TRP A 29 13.57 16.34 -28.01
N LYS A 30 14.53 17.05 -28.63
CA LYS A 30 14.44 18.51 -28.81
C LYS A 30 13.21 18.87 -29.64
N SER A 31 13.00 18.19 -30.76
CA SER A 31 11.86 18.36 -31.67
C SER A 31 11.38 17.03 -32.23
N GLN A 32 10.23 17.03 -32.92
CA GLN A 32 9.70 15.85 -33.62
C GLN A 32 10.64 15.37 -34.74
N HIS A 33 11.36 16.27 -35.41
CA HIS A 33 12.30 15.92 -36.49
C HIS A 33 13.57 15.22 -35.98
N ASP A 34 13.86 15.29 -34.67
CA ASP A 34 15.04 14.65 -34.08
C ASP A 34 14.79 13.19 -33.67
N MET A 35 13.63 12.59 -33.96
CA MET A 35 13.30 11.22 -33.52
C MET A 35 14.27 10.14 -34.03
N ASN A 36 14.93 10.39 -35.16
CA ASN A 36 15.97 9.50 -35.72
C ASN A 36 17.36 9.70 -35.07
N ARG A 37 17.49 10.66 -34.14
CA ARG A 37 18.72 10.95 -33.39
C ARG A 37 18.61 10.41 -31.96
N LYS A 38 19.74 10.45 -31.24
CA LYS A 38 19.80 10.08 -29.82
C LYS A 38 18.79 10.91 -29.01
N PRO A 39 17.93 10.26 -28.20
CA PRO A 39 16.99 10.97 -27.35
C PRO A 39 17.69 11.82 -26.30
N GLN A 40 17.01 12.88 -25.86
CA GLN A 40 17.47 13.75 -24.79
C GLN A 40 17.28 13.11 -23.41
N GLY A 41 16.33 12.19 -23.30
CA GLY A 41 16.18 11.35 -22.12
C GLY A 41 15.02 10.38 -22.25
N GLN A 42 14.96 9.46 -21.30
CA GLN A 42 13.97 8.41 -21.19
C GLN A 42 13.47 8.33 -19.76
N ILE A 43 12.18 8.08 -19.61
CA ILE A 43 11.49 7.91 -18.33
C ILE A 43 10.81 6.56 -18.42
N MET A 44 11.29 5.57 -17.67
CA MET A 44 10.62 4.27 -17.58
C MET A 44 9.43 4.41 -16.64
N LEU A 45 8.28 3.87 -17.05
CA LEU A 45 7.05 3.84 -16.24
C LEU A 45 6.92 2.46 -15.61
N ASP A 46 7.63 2.27 -14.50
CA ASP A 46 7.58 1.06 -13.69
C ASP A 46 6.58 1.19 -12.52
N GLU A 47 6.47 0.16 -11.69
CA GLU A 47 5.56 0.11 -10.55
C GLU A 47 5.88 1.19 -9.50
N ALA A 48 7.15 1.60 -9.38
CA ALA A 48 7.59 2.61 -8.42
C ALA A 48 7.27 4.05 -8.87
N CYS A 49 6.83 4.24 -10.11
CA CYS A 49 6.51 5.57 -10.60
C CYS A 49 5.25 6.14 -9.93
N ARG A 50 5.18 7.46 -9.76
CA ARG A 50 3.96 8.18 -9.37
C ARG A 50 3.69 9.30 -10.35
N ILE A 51 2.45 9.39 -10.82
CA ILE A 51 2.02 10.38 -11.80
C ILE A 51 0.89 11.18 -11.18
N ASN A 52 1.21 12.41 -10.76
CA ASN A 52 0.30 13.29 -10.03
C ASN A 52 0.17 14.63 -10.73
N ARG A 53 -0.95 15.32 -10.51
CA ARG A 53 -1.05 16.74 -10.85
C ARG A 53 -0.14 17.53 -9.91
N ALA A 54 0.53 18.54 -10.44
CA ALA A 54 1.40 19.43 -9.68
C ALA A 54 0.82 20.84 -9.68
N GLU A 55 1.24 21.67 -8.73
CA GLU A 55 0.85 23.08 -8.69
C GLU A 55 1.38 23.83 -9.93
N GLY A 56 0.51 24.61 -10.57
CA GLY A 56 0.80 25.39 -11.77
C GLY A 56 -0.19 25.16 -12.90
N ALA A 57 -0.16 26.01 -13.93
CA ALA A 57 -1.05 25.90 -15.09
C ALA A 57 -0.77 24.58 -15.85
N SER A 58 -1.75 23.68 -15.90
CA SER A 58 -1.72 22.42 -16.66
C SER A 58 -0.43 21.60 -16.47
N THR A 59 0.08 21.56 -15.24
CA THR A 59 1.34 20.90 -14.88
C THR A 59 1.11 19.61 -14.11
N PHE A 60 1.88 18.58 -14.45
CA PHE A 60 1.90 17.30 -13.77
C PHE A 60 3.33 16.84 -13.54
N GLU A 61 3.51 15.92 -12.61
CA GLU A 61 4.80 15.34 -12.27
C GLU A 61 4.81 13.83 -12.49
N ILE A 62 5.99 13.33 -12.86
CA ILE A 62 6.32 11.91 -12.88
C ILE A 62 7.49 11.70 -11.92
N ASP A 63 7.23 11.15 -10.76
CA ASP A 63 8.27 10.70 -9.83
C ASP A 63 8.65 9.25 -10.16
N THR A 64 9.92 8.98 -10.43
CA THR A 64 10.42 7.62 -10.68
C THR A 64 11.17 7.03 -9.47
N GLY A 65 11.02 7.62 -8.28
CA GLY A 65 11.77 7.33 -7.05
C GLY A 65 13.22 7.83 -7.07
N LYS A 66 13.86 7.82 -8.23
CA LYS A 66 15.22 8.37 -8.46
C LYS A 66 15.19 9.85 -8.84
N LYS A 67 14.10 10.30 -9.47
CA LYS A 67 13.98 11.65 -10.03
C LYS A 67 12.54 12.01 -10.30
N VAL A 68 12.20 13.26 -10.00
CA VAL A 68 10.91 13.87 -10.33
C VAL A 68 11.03 14.70 -11.62
N TYR A 69 10.07 14.49 -12.53
CA TYR A 69 9.95 15.19 -13.81
C TYR A 69 8.69 16.05 -13.83
N TYR A 70 8.86 17.37 -13.89
CA TYR A 70 7.75 18.31 -14.07
C TYR A 70 7.51 18.57 -15.56
N LEU A 71 6.25 18.39 -15.97
CA LEU A 71 5.78 18.49 -17.34
C LEU A 71 4.52 19.37 -17.40
N THR A 72 4.52 20.36 -18.27
CA THR A 72 3.40 21.26 -18.51
C THR A 72 2.84 21.04 -19.91
N ALA A 73 1.54 20.81 -19.99
CA ALA A 73 0.80 20.76 -21.25
C ALA A 73 0.37 22.16 -21.70
N ASP A 74 -0.11 22.27 -22.93
CA ASP A 74 -0.70 23.49 -23.49
C ASP A 74 -2.11 23.79 -22.95
N SER A 75 -2.81 22.78 -22.43
CA SER A 75 -4.11 22.95 -21.79
C SER A 75 -4.36 21.88 -20.71
N ASN A 76 -5.38 22.10 -19.87
CA ASN A 76 -5.81 21.10 -18.88
C ASN A 76 -6.31 19.81 -19.53
N ALA A 77 -7.00 19.92 -20.68
CA ALA A 77 -7.49 18.75 -21.41
C ALA A 77 -6.34 17.84 -21.88
N THR A 78 -5.31 18.44 -22.50
CA THR A 78 -4.12 17.70 -22.94
C THR A 78 -3.31 17.16 -21.75
N MET A 79 -3.21 17.89 -20.64
CA MET A 79 -2.61 17.37 -19.40
C MET A 79 -3.35 16.12 -18.93
N ASP A 80 -4.68 16.17 -18.84
CA ASP A 80 -5.51 15.07 -18.36
C ASP A 80 -5.40 13.85 -19.28
N ASP A 81 -5.33 14.04 -20.60
CA ASP A 81 -5.09 12.97 -21.56
C ASP A 81 -3.71 12.34 -21.38
N TRP A 82 -2.66 13.14 -21.17
CA TRP A 82 -1.32 12.63 -20.90
C TRP A 82 -1.28 11.82 -19.60
N ILE A 83 -1.80 12.37 -18.50
CA ILE A 83 -1.87 11.67 -17.20
C ILE A 83 -2.60 10.34 -17.37
N ARG A 84 -3.78 10.35 -18.01
CA ARG A 84 -4.60 9.15 -18.24
C ARG A 84 -3.83 8.09 -19.01
N VAL A 85 -3.17 8.47 -20.11
CA VAL A 85 -2.41 7.53 -20.96
C VAL A 85 -1.19 6.96 -20.22
N LEU A 86 -0.45 7.81 -19.49
CA LEU A 86 0.74 7.38 -18.74
C LEU A 86 0.36 6.44 -17.60
N GLN A 87 -0.66 6.77 -16.81
CA GLN A 87 -1.17 5.91 -15.75
C GLN A 87 -1.73 4.58 -16.30
N ASN A 88 -2.38 4.60 -17.48
CA ASN A 88 -2.83 3.37 -18.15
C ASN A 88 -1.66 2.46 -18.52
N VAL A 89 -0.56 3.02 -19.04
CA VAL A 89 0.63 2.24 -19.39
C VAL A 89 1.33 1.70 -18.15
N GLN A 90 1.46 2.51 -17.11
CA GLN A 90 2.02 2.07 -15.84
C GLN A 90 1.24 0.88 -15.26
N ARG A 91 -0.10 1.00 -15.20
CA ARG A 91 -0.99 -0.07 -14.73
C ARG A 91 -0.83 -1.37 -15.53
N ARG A 92 -0.70 -1.27 -16.86
CA ARG A 92 -0.46 -2.43 -17.73
C ARG A 92 0.91 -3.09 -17.49
N ASN A 93 1.95 -2.29 -17.30
CA ASN A 93 3.30 -2.82 -17.03
C ASN A 93 3.35 -3.57 -15.70
N ALA A 94 2.77 -3.00 -14.64
CA ALA A 94 2.68 -3.66 -13.34
C ALA A 94 1.95 -5.01 -13.46
N THR A 95 0.81 -5.04 -14.16
CA THR A 95 0.08 -6.30 -14.38
C THR A 95 0.86 -7.31 -15.20
N LYS A 96 1.61 -6.88 -16.21
CA LYS A 96 2.47 -7.79 -16.99
C LYS A 96 3.56 -8.42 -16.12
N LEU A 97 4.17 -7.65 -15.22
CA LEU A 97 5.15 -8.16 -14.27
C LEU A 97 4.53 -9.16 -13.30
N LEU A 98 3.33 -8.87 -12.77
CA LEU A 98 2.59 -9.78 -11.91
C LEU A 98 2.28 -11.12 -12.61
N LEU A 99 1.85 -11.07 -13.88
CA LEU A 99 1.52 -12.27 -14.66
C LEU A 99 2.75 -13.07 -15.10
N SER A 100 3.95 -12.46 -15.13
CA SER A 100 5.19 -13.14 -15.52
C SER A 100 5.90 -13.89 -14.39
N ARG A 101 5.36 -13.82 -13.17
CA ARG A 101 5.95 -14.45 -11.98
C ARG A 101 5.48 -15.92 -11.89
N ASP A 102 6.41 -16.85 -12.10
CA ASP A 102 6.12 -18.30 -12.12
C ASP A 102 5.62 -18.85 -10.77
N ASP A 103 5.86 -18.14 -9.67
CA ASP A 103 5.46 -18.49 -8.31
C ASP A 103 4.01 -18.12 -7.98
N GLN A 104 3.31 -17.33 -8.81
CA GLN A 104 1.98 -16.83 -8.50
C GLN A 104 0.90 -17.59 -9.29
N LYS A 105 0.35 -18.64 -8.67
CA LYS A 105 -0.89 -19.26 -9.17
C LYS A 105 -2.10 -18.40 -8.81
N PRO A 106 -3.09 -18.25 -9.70
CA PRO A 106 -4.35 -17.59 -9.37
C PRO A 106 -5.03 -18.26 -8.18
N THR A 107 -5.55 -17.45 -7.26
CA THR A 107 -6.39 -17.91 -6.13
C THR A 107 -7.69 -18.50 -6.64
N ILE A 108 -8.32 -17.84 -7.61
CA ILE A 108 -9.52 -18.29 -8.31
C ILE A 108 -9.53 -17.72 -9.72
N GLN A 109 -10.06 -18.48 -10.67
CA GLN A 109 -10.27 -18.03 -12.04
C GLN A 109 -11.48 -18.71 -12.67
N GLY A 110 -12.12 -18.05 -13.61
CA GLY A 110 -13.30 -18.60 -14.27
C GLY A 110 -14.04 -17.61 -15.16
N TRP A 111 -15.01 -18.12 -15.92
CA TRP A 111 -15.93 -17.29 -16.69
C TRP A 111 -16.94 -16.62 -15.76
N VAL A 112 -17.06 -15.30 -15.88
CA VAL A 112 -18.00 -14.48 -15.10
C VAL A 112 -18.66 -13.46 -16.02
N THR A 113 -19.93 -13.16 -15.77
CA THR A 113 -20.60 -12.04 -16.46
C THR A 113 -20.40 -10.77 -15.64
N LYS A 114 -19.49 -9.91 -16.09
CA LYS A 114 -19.20 -8.64 -15.44
C LYS A 114 -20.18 -7.57 -15.93
N VAL A 115 -20.81 -6.84 -15.02
CA VAL A 115 -21.64 -5.67 -15.29
C VAL A 115 -20.96 -4.41 -14.75
N LYS A 116 -20.81 -3.39 -15.60
CA LYS A 116 -20.33 -2.05 -15.19
C LYS A 116 -21.06 -0.99 -15.99
N ASN A 117 -21.60 0.01 -15.30
CA ASN A 117 -22.40 1.09 -15.91
C ASN A 117 -23.55 0.55 -16.81
N GLY A 118 -24.24 -0.50 -16.37
CA GLY A 118 -25.34 -1.13 -17.14
C GLY A 118 -24.90 -2.06 -18.28
N HIS A 119 -23.60 -2.16 -18.59
CA HIS A 119 -23.11 -3.04 -19.66
C HIS A 119 -22.63 -4.38 -19.10
N ALA A 120 -23.35 -5.46 -19.42
CA ALA A 120 -22.99 -6.82 -19.10
C ALA A 120 -22.07 -7.43 -20.17
N LYS A 121 -20.99 -8.11 -19.75
CA LYS A 121 -20.07 -8.81 -20.65
C LYS A 121 -19.50 -10.05 -19.98
N LYS A 122 -19.57 -11.19 -20.67
CA LYS A 122 -18.88 -12.42 -20.27
C LYS A 122 -17.38 -12.24 -20.47
N CYS A 123 -16.60 -12.49 -19.42
CA CYS A 123 -15.14 -12.37 -19.43
C CYS A 123 -14.49 -13.46 -18.58
N TRP A 124 -13.23 -13.76 -18.90
CA TRP A 124 -12.40 -14.63 -18.07
C TRP A 124 -11.81 -13.80 -16.93
N CYS A 125 -12.21 -14.08 -15.70
CA CYS A 125 -11.75 -13.37 -14.52
C CYS A 125 -10.68 -14.18 -13.79
N VAL A 126 -9.69 -13.49 -13.22
CA VAL A 126 -8.57 -14.07 -12.50
C VAL A 126 -8.31 -13.24 -11.26
N LEU A 127 -8.31 -13.86 -10.09
CA LEU A 127 -7.86 -13.26 -8.84
C LEU A 127 -6.43 -13.73 -8.57
N LEU A 128 -5.48 -12.80 -8.61
CA LEU A 128 -4.06 -13.07 -8.41
C LEU A 128 -3.53 -12.18 -7.29
N GLY A 129 -3.20 -12.78 -6.14
CA GLY A 129 -2.90 -12.02 -4.92
C GLY A 129 -4.07 -11.09 -4.55
N LYS A 130 -3.83 -9.77 -4.51
CA LYS A 130 -4.86 -8.74 -4.28
C LYS A 130 -5.38 -8.09 -5.56
N MET A 131 -5.01 -8.59 -6.74
CA MET A 131 -5.43 -8.03 -8.03
C MET A 131 -6.51 -8.90 -8.66
N PHE A 132 -7.68 -8.30 -8.91
CA PHE A 132 -8.73 -8.89 -9.71
C PHE A 132 -8.59 -8.40 -11.16
N LEU A 133 -8.34 -9.32 -12.09
CA LEU A 133 -8.09 -9.07 -13.50
C LEU A 133 -9.20 -9.72 -14.34
N TYR A 134 -9.54 -9.12 -15.47
CA TYR A 134 -10.48 -9.73 -16.42
C TYR A 134 -10.02 -9.58 -17.87
N PHE A 135 -10.22 -10.64 -18.64
CA PHE A 135 -9.72 -10.86 -19.99
C PHE A 135 -10.86 -11.23 -20.94
N LYS A 136 -10.61 -11.14 -22.24
CA LYS A 136 -11.59 -11.61 -23.23
C LYS A 136 -11.62 -13.14 -23.27
N ALA A 137 -10.46 -13.77 -23.06
CA ALA A 137 -10.29 -15.22 -23.09
C ALA A 137 -9.19 -15.69 -22.12
N PRO A 138 -9.19 -16.97 -21.70
CA PRO A 138 -8.08 -17.55 -20.95
C PRO A 138 -6.77 -17.51 -21.75
N GLY A 139 -5.64 -17.36 -21.05
CA GLY A 139 -4.29 -17.32 -21.65
C GLY A 139 -3.89 -15.98 -22.26
N GLU A 140 -4.78 -14.98 -22.26
CA GLU A 140 -4.42 -13.62 -22.68
C GLU A 140 -3.50 -12.93 -21.65
N THR A 141 -2.52 -12.17 -22.14
CA THR A 141 -1.56 -11.44 -21.28
C THR A 141 -1.94 -9.97 -21.06
N ASN A 142 -2.93 -9.48 -21.81
CA ASN A 142 -3.39 -8.09 -21.76
C ASN A 142 -4.81 -8.05 -21.17
N PRO A 143 -4.98 -7.67 -19.90
CA PRO A 143 -6.31 -7.59 -19.31
C PRO A 143 -7.13 -6.46 -19.94
N LEU A 144 -8.44 -6.69 -20.07
CA LEU A 144 -9.41 -5.66 -20.43
C LEU A 144 -9.55 -4.61 -19.31
N GLY A 145 -9.31 -5.02 -18.07
CA GLY A 145 -9.18 -4.12 -16.94
C GLY A 145 -8.78 -4.86 -15.66
N GLN A 146 -8.57 -4.08 -14.61
CA GLN A 146 -8.07 -4.56 -13.34
C GLN A 146 -8.70 -3.80 -12.18
N ILE A 147 -8.79 -4.45 -11.04
CA ILE A 147 -9.26 -3.91 -9.77
C ILE A 147 -8.22 -4.30 -8.72
N ASN A 148 -7.67 -3.32 -8.01
CA ASN A 148 -6.96 -3.61 -6.78
C ASN A 148 -8.01 -3.87 -5.70
N MET A 149 -7.99 -5.07 -5.14
CA MET A 149 -8.99 -5.53 -4.16
C MET A 149 -8.72 -4.99 -2.77
N ARG A 150 -7.53 -4.45 -2.50
CA ARG A 150 -7.21 -3.88 -1.18
C ARG A 150 -8.31 -2.88 -0.79
N ASP A 151 -8.95 -3.16 0.34
CA ASP A 151 -10.00 -2.33 0.96
C ASP A 151 -11.28 -2.20 0.15
N ALA A 152 -11.41 -2.99 -0.92
CA ALA A 152 -12.65 -3.06 -1.66
C ALA A 152 -13.73 -3.65 -0.77
N ARG A 153 -14.89 -2.99 -0.71
CA ARG A 153 -16.06 -3.60 -0.09
C ARG A 153 -16.61 -4.65 -1.06
N VAL A 154 -16.85 -5.86 -0.56
CA VAL A 154 -17.38 -6.97 -1.35
C VAL A 154 -18.67 -7.42 -0.69
N GLU A 155 -19.77 -7.39 -1.43
CA GLU A 155 -21.10 -7.67 -0.90
C GLU A 155 -21.86 -8.58 -1.87
N GLU A 156 -22.68 -9.47 -1.30
CA GLU A 156 -23.77 -10.08 -2.06
C GLU A 156 -24.85 -9.02 -2.28
N VAL A 157 -25.34 -8.91 -3.52
CA VAL A 157 -26.43 -7.98 -3.83
C VAL A 157 -27.69 -8.78 -4.04
N GLU A 158 -28.62 -8.68 -3.10
CA GLU A 158 -30.00 -9.09 -3.32
C GLU A 158 -30.70 -7.96 -4.11
N HIS A 159 -31.23 -8.27 -5.29
CA HIS A 159 -32.12 -7.31 -5.95
C HIS A 159 -33.41 -7.22 -5.15
N VAL A 160 -33.68 -6.06 -4.57
CA VAL A 160 -35.03 -5.69 -4.14
C VAL A 160 -35.80 -5.38 -5.43
N SER A 161 -36.81 -6.20 -5.73
CA SER A 161 -37.73 -5.93 -6.83
C SER A 161 -38.65 -4.79 -6.39
N ASP A 162 -38.48 -3.59 -6.94
CA ASP A 162 -39.37 -2.43 -6.68
C ASP A 162 -40.74 -2.55 -7.39
N SER A 163 -41.24 -3.78 -7.58
CA SER A 163 -42.51 -4.04 -8.26
C SER A 163 -43.44 -4.85 -7.35
N ASP A 164 -44.49 -4.19 -6.84
CA ASP A 164 -45.67 -4.75 -6.16
C ASP A 164 -46.49 -5.66 -7.11
N SER A 165 -45.86 -6.66 -7.70
CA SER A 165 -46.50 -7.65 -8.55
C SER A 165 -46.30 -9.02 -7.93
N GLU A 166 -47.34 -9.52 -7.26
CA GLU A 166 -47.48 -10.91 -6.81
C GLU A 166 -47.56 -11.86 -8.00
N GLU A 167 -46.46 -12.08 -8.72
CA GLU A 167 -46.42 -13.09 -9.77
C GLU A 167 -45.07 -13.83 -9.75
N ARG A 168 -45.17 -15.12 -9.39
CA ARG A 168 -44.36 -16.29 -9.80
C ARG A 168 -42.85 -16.06 -9.92
N GLU A 169 -42.07 -16.83 -9.14
CA GLU A 169 -40.59 -16.91 -9.21
C GLU A 169 -40.08 -16.91 -10.67
N ASP A 170 -39.67 -15.75 -11.16
CA ASP A 170 -39.12 -15.57 -12.50
C ASP A 170 -37.64 -16.03 -12.50
N PRO A 171 -37.16 -16.85 -13.45
CA PRO A 171 -35.74 -17.19 -13.58
C PRO A 171 -34.78 -15.97 -13.59
N THR A 172 -35.26 -14.76 -13.88
CA THR A 172 -34.49 -13.52 -13.73
C THR A 172 -34.21 -13.15 -12.27
N GLN A 173 -35.12 -13.41 -11.33
CA GLN A 173 -34.91 -13.23 -9.88
C GLN A 173 -33.91 -14.25 -9.32
N SER A 174 -33.79 -15.42 -9.95
CA SER A 174 -32.77 -16.43 -9.60
C SER A 174 -31.35 -15.95 -9.89
N GLN A 175 -31.14 -15.19 -10.98
CA GLN A 175 -29.83 -14.62 -11.34
C GLN A 175 -29.42 -13.46 -10.42
N ALA A 176 -30.38 -12.72 -9.86
CA ALA A 176 -30.10 -11.66 -8.90
C ALA A 176 -29.35 -12.17 -7.67
N ARG A 177 -29.78 -13.32 -7.12
CA ARG A 177 -29.10 -14.02 -6.01
C ARG A 177 -27.71 -14.54 -6.37
N LEU A 178 -27.29 -14.46 -7.62
CA LEU A 178 -25.97 -14.89 -8.10
C LEU A 178 -25.03 -13.70 -8.35
N THR A 179 -25.31 -12.54 -7.74
CA THR A 179 -24.54 -11.32 -7.97
C THR A 179 -23.64 -10.95 -6.79
N VAL A 180 -22.34 -10.77 -7.07
CA VAL A 180 -21.36 -10.20 -6.14
C VAL A 180 -20.99 -8.79 -6.61
N ALA A 181 -21.10 -7.80 -5.73
CA ALA A 181 -20.64 -6.45 -5.99
C ALA A 181 -19.26 -6.21 -5.38
N ILE A 182 -18.38 -5.59 -6.16
CA ILE A 182 -17.08 -5.08 -5.72
C ILE A 182 -17.16 -3.55 -5.77
N TYR A 183 -16.88 -2.90 -4.64
CA TYR A 183 -16.78 -1.44 -4.49
C TYR A 183 -15.33 -1.05 -4.18
N PRO A 184 -14.50 -0.77 -5.18
CA PRO A 184 -13.11 -0.36 -4.97
C PRO A 184 -13.02 1.09 -4.51
N ALA A 185 -11.99 1.44 -3.72
CA ALA A 185 -11.83 2.79 -3.16
C ALA A 185 -11.73 3.93 -4.20
N HIS A 186 -11.21 3.64 -5.40
CA HIS A 186 -10.87 4.66 -6.40
C HIS A 186 -11.55 4.45 -7.78
N GLN A 187 -12.62 3.64 -7.85
CA GLN A 187 -13.43 3.50 -9.07
C GLN A 187 -14.85 3.08 -8.74
N GLY A 188 -15.79 3.33 -9.67
CA GLY A 188 -17.18 2.91 -9.51
C GLY A 188 -17.37 1.39 -9.37
N PRO A 189 -18.52 0.96 -8.84
CA PRO A 189 -18.80 -0.44 -8.54
C PRO A 189 -18.72 -1.33 -9.79
N THR A 190 -18.36 -2.59 -9.55
CA THR A 190 -18.37 -3.65 -10.55
C THR A 190 -19.18 -4.82 -10.01
N TYR A 191 -20.16 -5.26 -10.78
CA TYR A 191 -21.01 -6.39 -10.40
C TYR A 191 -20.58 -7.62 -11.19
N LEU A 192 -20.58 -8.77 -10.53
CA LEU A 192 -20.25 -10.06 -11.09
C LEU A 192 -21.49 -10.93 -10.98
N ILE A 193 -22.03 -11.37 -12.11
CA ILE A 193 -23.12 -12.34 -12.18
C ILE A 193 -22.50 -13.71 -12.42
N LEU A 194 -22.76 -14.65 -11.51
CA LEU A 194 -22.19 -16.00 -11.48
C LEU A 194 -23.20 -17.03 -11.97
N PRO A 195 -22.74 -18.17 -12.54
CA PRO A 195 -23.63 -19.17 -13.12
C PRO A 195 -24.39 -20.01 -12.08
N GLY A 196 -23.90 -20.07 -10.85
CA GLY A 196 -24.47 -20.89 -9.78
C GLY A 196 -24.10 -20.39 -8.40
N LYS A 197 -24.85 -20.87 -7.39
CA LYS A 197 -24.67 -20.51 -5.98
C LYS A 197 -23.28 -20.88 -5.47
N GLN A 198 -22.80 -22.06 -5.84
CA GLN A 198 -21.47 -22.52 -5.43
C GLN A 198 -20.36 -21.62 -5.98
N GLU A 199 -20.43 -21.25 -7.26
CA GLU A 199 -19.45 -20.33 -7.86
C GLU A 199 -19.53 -18.94 -7.23
N ARG A 200 -20.74 -18.43 -6.99
CA ARG A 200 -20.96 -17.17 -6.26
C ARG A 200 -20.31 -17.20 -4.89
N ASP A 201 -20.61 -18.22 -4.08
CA ASP A 201 -20.09 -18.33 -2.71
C ASP A 201 -18.56 -18.41 -2.71
N ASN A 202 -18.00 -19.17 -3.66
CA ASN A 202 -16.55 -19.30 -3.82
C ASN A 202 -15.89 -17.97 -4.23
N TRP A 203 -16.45 -17.26 -5.21
CA TRP A 203 -15.97 -15.93 -5.61
C TRP A 203 -16.11 -14.92 -4.48
N LEU A 204 -17.27 -14.86 -3.81
CA LEU A 204 -17.52 -13.96 -2.68
C LEU A 204 -16.52 -14.18 -1.56
N TYR A 205 -16.31 -15.45 -1.15
CA TYR A 205 -15.34 -15.80 -0.12
C TYR A 205 -13.94 -15.29 -0.46
N HIS A 206 -13.41 -15.65 -1.62
CA HIS A 206 -12.05 -15.28 -2.00
C HIS A 206 -11.88 -13.77 -2.18
N LEU A 207 -12.86 -13.09 -2.76
CA LEU A 207 -12.83 -11.63 -2.94
C LEU A 207 -12.85 -10.89 -1.60
N THR A 208 -13.66 -11.35 -0.64
CA THR A 208 -13.72 -10.80 0.72
C THR A 208 -12.42 -11.03 1.48
N VAL A 209 -11.83 -12.23 1.37
CA VAL A 209 -10.54 -12.54 2.03
C VAL A 209 -9.43 -11.62 1.51
N VAL A 210 -9.31 -11.45 0.20
CA VAL A 210 -8.23 -10.62 -0.36
C VAL A 210 -8.47 -9.11 -0.20
N SER A 211 -9.73 -8.70 0.01
CA SER A 211 -10.05 -7.31 0.24
C SER A 211 -9.75 -6.82 1.66
N GLY A 212 -9.51 -7.76 2.58
CA GLY A 212 -9.09 -7.44 3.94
C GLY A 212 -10.21 -6.90 4.82
N GLY A 213 -11.50 -7.09 4.46
CA GLY A 213 -12.65 -6.72 5.30
C GLY A 213 -13.16 -5.28 5.15
N GLY A 214 -12.66 -4.52 4.17
CA GLY A 214 -13.11 -3.15 3.89
C GLY A 214 -12.41 -2.06 4.72
N PRO A 215 -12.79 -0.78 4.56
CA PRO A 215 -12.04 0.37 5.09
C PRO A 215 -12.03 0.48 6.64
N ASN A 216 -12.83 -0.31 7.33
CA ASN A 216 -12.92 -0.35 8.80
C ASN A 216 -12.42 -1.67 9.39
N ALA A 217 -11.80 -2.54 8.58
CA ALA A 217 -11.25 -3.77 9.08
C ALA A 217 -9.92 -3.55 9.82
N GLY A 218 -9.67 -4.42 10.79
CA GLY A 218 -8.51 -4.34 11.66
C GLY A 218 -8.64 -3.34 12.80
N THR A 219 -7.61 -3.26 13.62
CA THR A 219 -7.59 -2.37 14.80
C THR A 219 -7.49 -0.90 14.37
N GLN A 220 -7.77 0.02 15.30
CA GLN A 220 -7.56 1.46 15.04
C GLN A 220 -6.11 1.79 14.65
N TYR A 221 -5.14 1.03 15.16
CA TYR A 221 -3.73 1.20 14.81
C TYR A 221 -3.48 0.79 13.35
N GLU A 222 -3.97 -0.39 12.94
CA GLU A 222 -3.85 -0.88 11.56
C GLU A 222 -4.52 0.06 10.55
N GLN A 223 -5.71 0.56 10.87
CA GLN A 223 -6.43 1.52 10.02
C GLN A 223 -5.65 2.83 9.82
N LEU A 224 -4.94 3.32 10.85
CA LEU A 224 -4.12 4.52 10.73
C LEU A 224 -2.83 4.26 9.95
N VAL A 225 -2.18 3.11 10.17
CA VAL A 225 -1.03 2.68 9.37
C VAL A 225 -1.42 2.55 7.90
N GLN A 226 -2.58 1.98 7.62
CA GLN A 226 -3.11 1.84 6.27
C GLN A 226 -3.34 3.19 5.60
N LYS A 227 -3.97 4.15 6.27
CA LYS A 227 -4.13 5.53 5.75
C LYS A 227 -2.79 6.21 5.47
N LEU A 228 -1.75 5.93 6.28
CA LEU A 228 -0.40 6.39 5.98
C LEU A 228 0.15 5.73 4.70
N MET A 229 -0.05 4.42 4.53
CA MET A 229 0.36 3.69 3.34
C MET A 229 -0.36 4.17 2.06
N GLU A 230 -1.61 4.63 2.15
CA GLU A 230 -2.33 5.25 1.02
C GLU A 230 -1.65 6.54 0.52
N THR A 231 -0.98 7.25 1.43
CA THR A 231 -0.16 8.44 1.11
C THR A 231 1.32 8.10 0.89
N ASP A 232 1.66 6.83 0.68
CA ASP A 232 3.04 6.31 0.56
C ASP A 232 3.94 6.74 1.74
N GLY A 233 3.36 6.89 2.93
CA GLY A 233 4.07 7.34 4.12
C GLY A 233 4.61 8.76 4.02
N ASP A 234 3.94 9.67 3.29
CA ASP A 234 4.33 11.09 3.18
C ASP A 234 4.78 11.64 4.55
N PRO A 235 6.05 12.07 4.70
CA PRO A 235 6.56 12.62 5.96
C PRO A 235 5.77 13.82 6.50
N ASN A 236 5.02 14.51 5.65
CA ASN A 236 4.18 15.66 6.03
C ASN A 236 2.76 15.26 6.46
N CYS A 237 2.39 13.99 6.32
CA CYS A 237 1.06 13.51 6.68
C CYS A 237 0.79 13.75 8.17
N VAL A 238 -0.35 14.40 8.47
CA VAL A 238 -0.76 14.74 9.84
C VAL A 238 -0.97 13.51 10.72
N LEU A 239 -1.24 12.35 10.12
CA LEU A 239 -1.44 11.09 10.82
C LEU A 239 -0.19 10.65 11.59
N TRP A 240 1.02 11.02 11.16
CA TRP A 240 2.25 10.76 11.93
C TRP A 240 2.22 11.36 13.34
N ARG A 241 1.36 12.35 13.59
CA ARG A 241 1.17 12.99 14.92
C ARG A 241 0.00 12.39 15.70
N HIS A 242 -0.69 11.38 15.17
CA HIS A 242 -1.85 10.78 15.81
C HIS A 242 -1.44 9.99 17.07
N PRO A 243 -2.07 10.20 18.25
CA PRO A 243 -1.66 9.57 19.51
C PRO A 243 -1.59 8.03 19.48
N ILE A 244 -2.45 7.38 18.70
CA ILE A 244 -2.44 5.92 18.51
C ILE A 244 -1.14 5.42 17.86
N LEU A 245 -0.50 6.23 17.00
CA LEU A 245 0.76 5.87 16.34
C LEU A 245 2.01 6.25 17.15
N LEU A 246 1.85 7.09 18.18
CA LEU A 246 2.95 7.61 19.00
C LEU A 246 3.16 6.81 20.28
N HIS A 247 4.36 6.98 20.85
CA HIS A 247 4.74 6.47 22.16
C HIS A 247 3.71 6.89 23.22
N THR A 248 3.35 5.94 24.10
CA THR A 248 2.48 6.20 25.24
C THR A 248 3.06 5.59 26.51
N LYS A 249 2.85 6.29 27.64
CA LYS A 249 3.11 5.77 28.99
C LYS A 249 1.87 5.08 29.57
N ASP A 250 0.72 5.25 28.95
CA ASP A 250 -0.53 4.64 29.40
C ASP A 250 -0.59 3.20 28.93
N ALA A 251 -1.22 2.34 29.74
CA ALA A 251 -1.50 0.97 29.33
C ALA A 251 -2.47 0.97 28.15
N ILE A 252 -2.26 0.06 27.20
CA ILE A 252 -3.25 -0.21 26.15
C ILE A 252 -4.36 -1.12 26.70
N THR A 253 -5.57 -0.91 26.20
CA THR A 253 -6.76 -1.70 26.54
C THR A 253 -7.14 -2.70 25.45
N SER A 254 -6.55 -2.59 24.25
CA SER A 254 -6.74 -3.50 23.13
C SER A 254 -5.44 -3.69 22.36
N PRO A 255 -5.26 -4.82 21.64
CA PRO A 255 -4.10 -5.06 20.79
C PRO A 255 -3.95 -4.01 19.68
N LEU A 256 -2.72 -3.86 19.18
CA LEU A 256 -2.40 -3.01 18.04
C LEU A 256 -2.62 -3.71 16.70
N THR A 257 -2.62 -5.04 16.67
CA THR A 257 -2.81 -5.84 15.45
C THR A 257 -4.02 -6.74 15.55
N SER A 258 -4.55 -7.17 14.40
CA SER A 258 -5.66 -8.13 14.35
C SER A 258 -5.20 -9.50 14.85
N LEU A 259 -5.83 -10.01 15.91
CA LEU A 259 -5.56 -11.33 16.46
C LEU A 259 -6.65 -12.32 16.02
N HIS A 260 -6.28 -13.58 15.80
CA HIS A 260 -7.19 -14.64 15.32
C HIS A 260 -8.17 -15.15 16.38
N SER A 261 -8.01 -14.76 17.65
CA SER A 261 -8.85 -15.20 18.75
C SER A 261 -8.86 -14.17 19.89
N GLU A 262 -10.01 -13.99 20.54
CA GLU A 262 -10.16 -13.13 21.71
C GLU A 262 -9.29 -13.59 22.90
N ALA A 263 -9.02 -14.90 22.99
CA ALA A 263 -8.15 -15.46 24.03
C ALA A 263 -6.70 -14.93 23.96
N MET A 264 -6.29 -14.37 22.82
CA MET A 264 -4.95 -13.81 22.61
C MET A 264 -4.82 -12.37 23.09
N GLN A 265 -5.94 -11.66 23.29
CA GLN A 265 -5.91 -10.24 23.68
C GLN A 265 -5.18 -10.00 25.02
N PRO A 266 -5.39 -10.81 26.08
CA PRO A 266 -4.66 -10.64 27.34
C PRO A 266 -3.14 -10.80 27.16
N GLU A 267 -2.69 -11.72 26.32
CA GLU A 267 -1.26 -11.96 26.09
C GLU A 267 -0.61 -10.84 25.28
N ALA A 268 -1.31 -10.25 24.30
CA ALA A 268 -0.88 -9.04 23.60
C ALA A 268 -0.72 -7.84 24.56
N ILE A 269 -1.69 -7.63 25.45
CA ILE A 269 -1.63 -6.55 26.46
C ILE A 269 -0.47 -6.79 27.45
N LYS A 270 -0.23 -8.05 27.84
CA LYS A 270 0.90 -8.43 28.69
C LYS A 270 2.24 -8.20 28.00
N LEU A 271 2.35 -8.52 26.70
CA LEU A 271 3.53 -8.23 25.90
C LEU A 271 3.81 -6.73 25.82
N PHE A 272 2.78 -5.90 25.60
CA PHE A 272 2.93 -4.44 25.64
C PHE A 272 3.49 -3.96 26.99
N LYS A 273 2.92 -4.44 28.10
CA LYS A 273 3.41 -4.10 29.46
C LYS A 273 4.87 -4.52 29.65
N SER A 274 5.27 -5.69 29.15
CA SER A 274 6.64 -6.18 29.22
C SER A 274 7.62 -5.28 28.47
N ILE A 275 7.29 -4.91 27.23
CA ILE A 275 8.12 -4.00 26.41
C ILE A 275 8.16 -2.59 27.01
N GLN A 276 7.03 -2.11 27.54
CA GLN A 276 6.98 -0.82 28.22
C GLN A 276 7.84 -0.79 29.49
N LEU A 277 7.83 -1.88 30.27
CA LEU A 277 8.68 -2.02 31.46
C LEU A 277 10.16 -1.97 31.07
N PHE A 278 10.55 -2.70 30.03
CA PHE A 278 11.92 -2.64 29.48
C PHE A 278 12.32 -1.21 29.09
N MET A 279 11.43 -0.48 28.43
CA MET A 279 11.73 0.88 27.95
C MET A 279 11.74 1.97 29.03
N SER A 280 10.99 1.75 30.13
CA SER A 280 10.81 2.75 31.19
C SER A 280 11.89 2.71 32.27
N VAL A 281 12.60 1.59 32.41
CA VAL A 281 13.63 1.43 33.44
C VAL A 281 14.98 1.97 32.95
N ALA A 282 15.63 2.79 33.77
CA ALA A 282 16.96 3.32 33.47
C ALA A 282 18.00 2.18 33.38
N VAL A 283 18.85 2.19 32.35
CA VAL A 283 19.96 1.24 32.25
C VAL A 283 21.13 1.76 33.07
N ASN A 284 21.38 1.16 34.23
CA ASN A 284 22.61 1.33 35.00
C ASN A 284 23.41 0.02 34.97
N GLN A 285 24.71 0.07 35.31
CA GLN A 285 25.60 -1.09 35.24
C GLN A 285 25.07 -2.32 36.02
N PRO A 286 24.48 -2.16 37.22
CA PRO A 286 23.84 -3.26 37.95
C PRO A 286 22.50 -3.74 37.34
N GLY A 287 21.85 -2.92 36.51
CA GLY A 287 20.54 -3.21 35.92
C GLY A 287 20.61 -3.86 34.55
N ILE A 288 21.82 -4.09 33.99
CA ILE A 288 21.97 -4.73 32.67
C ILE A 288 21.34 -6.13 32.68
N ASP A 289 21.59 -6.93 33.71
CA ASP A 289 21.04 -8.28 33.82
C ASP A 289 19.50 -8.26 33.87
N TYR A 290 18.93 -7.26 34.55
CA TYR A 290 17.49 -7.06 34.60
C TYR A 290 16.90 -6.77 33.21
N HIS A 291 17.55 -5.92 32.42
CA HIS A 291 17.14 -5.63 31.04
C HIS A 291 17.28 -6.83 30.11
N VAL A 292 18.34 -7.65 30.28
CA VAL A 292 18.53 -8.90 29.53
C VAL A 292 17.37 -9.85 29.81
N VAL A 293 17.00 -10.04 31.08
CA VAL A 293 15.87 -10.90 31.46
C VAL A 293 14.54 -10.40 30.89
N LEU A 294 14.27 -9.09 30.95
CA LEU A 294 13.06 -8.51 30.34
C LEU A 294 12.98 -8.75 28.84
N ALA A 295 14.09 -8.54 28.13
CA ALA A 295 14.16 -8.76 26.68
C ALA A 295 14.00 -10.25 26.33
N GLN A 296 14.68 -11.15 27.05
CA GLN A 296 14.55 -12.59 26.88
C GLN A 296 13.11 -13.06 27.09
N ASN A 297 12.44 -12.58 28.14
CA ASN A 297 11.05 -12.95 28.43
C ASN A 297 10.09 -12.47 27.33
N ALA A 298 10.24 -11.22 26.86
CA ALA A 298 9.40 -10.69 25.80
C ALA A 298 9.59 -11.47 24.47
N LEU A 299 10.85 -11.78 24.14
CA LEU A 299 11.18 -12.56 22.94
C LEU A 299 10.70 -14.00 23.05
N GLN A 300 10.92 -14.66 24.19
CA GLN A 300 10.47 -16.03 24.44
C GLN A 300 8.94 -16.12 24.33
N HIS A 301 8.21 -15.14 24.84
CA HIS A 301 6.76 -15.08 24.70
C HIS A 301 6.31 -15.07 23.21
N CYS A 302 7.05 -14.37 22.34
CA CYS A 302 6.77 -14.34 20.90
C CYS A 302 7.26 -15.59 20.15
N LEU A 303 8.18 -16.37 20.75
CA LEU A 303 8.60 -17.68 20.24
C LEU A 303 7.57 -18.76 20.60
N ASP A 304 7.04 -18.71 21.82
CA ASP A 304 6.00 -19.62 22.31
C ASP A 304 4.66 -19.36 21.61
N MET A 305 4.38 -18.11 21.24
CA MET A 305 3.14 -17.66 20.58
C MET A 305 3.46 -16.84 19.32
N PRO A 306 3.67 -17.49 18.16
CA PRO A 306 4.08 -16.83 16.92
C PRO A 306 3.14 -15.71 16.45
N GLU A 307 1.86 -15.79 16.79
CA GLU A 307 0.86 -14.77 16.46
C GLU A 307 1.18 -13.42 17.11
N LEU A 308 1.92 -13.40 18.22
CA LEU A 308 2.34 -12.17 18.90
C LEU A 308 3.54 -11.48 18.23
N GLN A 309 4.18 -12.09 17.23
CA GLN A 309 5.34 -11.47 16.57
C GLN A 309 4.96 -10.19 15.82
N THR A 310 3.83 -10.19 15.11
CA THR A 310 3.31 -8.99 14.44
C THR A 310 2.93 -7.92 15.45
N GLU A 311 2.34 -8.33 16.58
CA GLU A 311 2.01 -7.43 17.69
C GLU A 311 3.28 -6.80 18.28
N MET A 312 4.34 -7.58 18.53
CA MET A 312 5.63 -7.09 19.03
C MET A 312 6.20 -5.99 18.11
N ILE A 313 6.16 -6.20 16.79
CA ILE A 313 6.62 -5.21 15.82
C ILE A 313 5.79 -3.93 15.94
N GLY A 314 4.46 -4.04 15.98
CA GLY A 314 3.57 -2.89 16.17
C GLY A 314 3.85 -2.12 17.46
N ILE A 315 4.07 -2.83 18.57
CA ILE A 315 4.40 -2.24 19.87
C ILE A 315 5.73 -1.48 19.79
N LEU A 316 6.77 -2.10 19.21
CA LEU A 316 8.08 -1.46 19.07
C LEU A 316 8.01 -0.22 18.19
N VAL A 317 7.30 -0.27 17.06
CA VAL A 317 7.07 0.89 16.19
C VAL A 317 6.38 2.01 16.97
N LYS A 318 5.27 1.71 17.66
CA LYS A 318 4.54 2.69 18.46
C LYS A 318 5.43 3.30 19.55
N GLN A 319 6.12 2.48 20.33
CA GLN A 319 6.90 2.93 21.48
C GLN A 319 8.19 3.68 21.09
N THR A 320 8.70 3.45 19.88
CA THR A 320 9.85 4.19 19.35
C THR A 320 9.44 5.44 18.55
N SER A 321 8.18 5.58 18.18
CA SER A 321 7.63 6.74 17.46
C SER A 321 7.37 7.92 18.41
N ARG A 322 8.05 9.06 18.21
CA ARG A 322 7.98 10.23 19.10
C ARG A 322 7.44 11.47 18.40
N HIS A 323 6.74 12.31 19.17
CA HIS A 323 6.53 13.70 18.80
C HIS A 323 7.88 14.43 18.82
N THR A 324 8.17 15.26 17.82
CA THR A 324 9.42 16.03 17.64
C THR A 324 9.84 16.97 18.79
N GLY A 325 9.16 16.94 19.94
CA GLY A 325 9.44 17.74 21.13
C GLY A 325 9.64 16.99 22.45
N GLN A 326 9.45 15.66 22.51
CA GLN A 326 9.59 14.91 23.77
C GLN A 326 10.99 14.29 23.94
N LYS A 327 11.85 14.94 24.73
CA LYS A 327 13.09 14.33 25.22
C LYS A 327 12.74 13.14 26.13
N LEU A 328 13.48 12.04 25.98
CA LEU A 328 13.51 10.93 26.92
C LEU A 328 13.73 11.47 28.35
N SER A 329 12.70 11.44 29.20
CA SER A 329 12.95 11.36 30.64
C SER A 329 13.41 9.93 30.92
N VAL A 330 14.73 9.73 30.92
CA VAL A 330 15.43 8.55 31.46
C VAL A 330 14.93 7.19 30.92
N GLY A 331 14.98 6.96 29.61
CA GLY A 331 14.93 5.61 29.01
C GLY A 331 16.27 5.28 28.36
N VAL A 332 16.63 3.99 28.25
CA VAL A 332 17.86 3.40 27.66
C VAL A 332 18.86 4.44 27.11
N GLN A 333 19.56 5.13 28.00
CA GLN A 333 20.70 5.96 27.64
C GLN A 333 21.95 5.19 28.06
N VAL A 334 22.68 4.70 27.07
CA VAL A 334 24.06 4.23 27.30
C VAL A 334 24.86 5.46 27.72
N ASN A 335 25.12 5.57 29.03
CA ASN A 335 25.95 6.61 29.58
C ASN A 335 27.35 6.49 28.95
N LYS A 336 27.65 7.28 27.92
CA LYS A 336 29.00 7.45 27.39
C LYS A 336 29.84 8.24 28.39
N LYS A 337 30.18 7.63 29.52
CA LYS A 337 31.40 7.98 30.25
C LYS A 337 32.48 7.00 29.83
N LEU A 338 33.01 7.19 28.60
CA LEU A 338 34.37 6.74 28.35
C LEU A 338 35.25 7.51 29.32
N GLY A 339 35.80 6.81 30.31
CA GLY A 339 36.84 7.36 31.17
C GLY A 339 37.92 7.96 30.28
N LYS A 340 38.23 9.25 30.48
CA LYS A 340 39.45 9.84 29.93
C LYS A 340 40.60 8.97 30.44
N GLN A 341 41.25 8.23 29.56
CA GLN A 341 42.56 7.67 29.87
C GLN A 341 43.47 8.85 30.17
N THR A 342 43.81 9.01 31.45
CA THR A 342 44.93 9.84 31.88
C THR A 342 46.18 9.25 31.23
N ARG A 343 46.76 10.03 30.32
CA ARG A 343 48.03 9.72 29.66
C ARG A 343 49.09 9.49 30.74
N ALA A 344 49.63 8.29 30.82
CA ALA A 344 50.75 7.99 31.71
C ALA A 344 51.96 8.88 31.34
N PRO A 345 52.73 9.38 32.32
CA PRO A 345 53.92 10.17 32.04
C PRO A 345 54.98 9.31 31.34
N ALA A 346 55.64 9.86 30.33
CA ALA A 346 56.70 9.21 29.58
C ALA A 346 57.91 8.91 30.48
N PRO A 347 58.62 7.78 30.28
CA PRO A 347 59.82 7.47 31.05
C PRO A 347 60.97 8.41 30.64
N PRO A 348 61.93 8.69 31.55
CA PRO A 348 63.06 9.54 31.23
C PRO A 348 64.00 8.86 30.22
N PRO A 349 64.73 9.63 29.40
CA PRO A 349 65.68 9.07 28.46
C PRO A 349 66.86 8.46 29.21
N ILE A 350 67.25 7.26 28.77
CA ILE A 350 68.42 6.53 29.26
C ILE A 350 69.67 7.19 28.65
N ILE A 351 70.62 7.58 29.50
CA ILE A 351 72.05 7.68 29.16
C ILE A 351 72.75 6.54 29.89
#